data_AF-A0A6M8W7Z9-F1
#
_entry.id   AF-A0A6M8W7Z9-F1
#
_cell.length_a   1.000
_cell.length_b   1.000
_cell.length_c   1.000
_cell.angle_alpha   90.00
_cell.angle_beta   90.00
_cell.angle_gamma   90.00
#
_symmetry.space_group_name_H-M   'P 1'
#
loop_
_entity.id
_entity.type
_entity.pdbx_description
1 polymer ?
#
loop_
_entity_poly.entity_id
_entity_poly.type
_entity_poly.pdbx_seq_one_letter_code
_entity_poly.pdbx_strand_id
1 'polypeptide(L)'
;MQTTNTTPTDAATAPRRTGETSLTVLALGLAMVLGALLWGALNQPARAEMVAETGHLVALTARGDNEEVLLMLDNRAEQIMLYKVTQNSTLELLQSLDLTELFQSARARRLGSE
;
A
#
# COMPACT_ATOMS: atom_id res chain seq x y z
N MET A 1 53.73 50.64 27.41
CA MET A 1 53.80 51.26 26.07
C MET A 1 53.27 50.26 25.06
N GLN A 2 52.28 50.72 24.28
CA GLN A 2 51.71 50.18 23.04
C GLN A 2 51.06 48.78 23.02
N THR A 3 49.73 48.85 23.05
CA THR A 3 48.72 47.93 22.52
C THR A 3 48.77 47.81 20.99
N THR A 4 48.45 46.63 20.45
CA THR A 4 47.67 46.53 19.21
C THR A 4 46.79 45.29 19.23
N ASN A 5 45.51 45.54 19.48
CA ASN A 5 44.40 44.64 19.14
C ASN A 5 44.27 44.56 17.61
N THR A 6 43.96 43.39 17.08
CA THR A 6 43.36 43.25 15.74
C THR A 6 42.15 42.34 15.82
N THR A 7 40.99 42.91 15.53
CA THR A 7 39.68 42.30 15.27
C THR A 7 38.95 43.32 14.37
N PRO A 8 38.00 42.98 13.48
CA PRO A 8 37.59 41.70 12.87
C PRO A 8 37.67 41.74 11.33
N THR A 9 37.57 40.60 10.64
CA THR A 9 36.99 40.59 9.28
C THR A 9 35.88 39.55 9.26
N ASP A 10 34.67 40.05 9.54
CA ASP A 10 33.42 39.41 9.16
C ASP A 10 33.40 39.23 7.64
N ALA A 11 33.52 38.00 7.18
CA ALA A 11 33.01 37.59 5.87
C ALA A 11 31.73 36.78 6.10
N ALA A 12 30.69 37.46 6.56
CA ALA A 12 29.33 36.98 6.43
C ALA A 12 28.97 36.93 4.94
N THR A 13 29.07 35.77 4.32
CA THR A 13 28.34 35.48 3.08
C THR A 13 27.23 34.49 3.42
N ALA A 14 26.01 35.02 3.38
CA ALA A 14 24.75 34.40 3.73
C ALA A 14 24.49 33.07 2.99
N PRO A 15 23.67 32.17 3.58
CA PRO A 15 23.35 30.87 3.00
C PRO A 15 22.58 31.01 1.69
N ARG A 16 23.10 30.39 0.62
CA ARG A 16 22.44 30.27 -0.68
C ARG A 16 21.30 29.25 -0.59
N ARG A 17 20.17 29.64 0.01
CA ARG A 17 18.89 28.92 -0.06
C ARG A 17 18.32 29.09 -1.47
N THR A 18 18.68 28.19 -2.39
CA THR A 18 18.09 28.17 -3.74
C THR A 18 17.88 26.74 -4.23
N GLY A 19 17.57 25.81 -3.31
CA GLY A 19 17.28 24.41 -3.61
C GLY A 19 15.88 23.94 -3.17
N GLU A 20 15.19 24.70 -2.33
CA GLU A 20 13.93 24.24 -1.68
C GLU A 20 12.73 24.26 -2.64
N THR A 21 12.68 25.22 -3.59
CA THR A 21 11.54 25.33 -4.53
C THR A 21 11.53 24.20 -5.57
N SER A 22 12.71 23.79 -6.05
CA SER A 22 12.83 22.73 -7.05
C SER A 22 12.32 21.38 -6.52
N LEU A 23 12.63 21.07 -5.26
CA LEU A 23 12.20 19.82 -4.63
C LEU A 23 10.66 19.77 -4.48
N THR A 24 10.05 20.89 -4.09
CA THR A 24 8.59 20.96 -3.93
C THR A 24 7.85 20.79 -5.25
N VAL A 25 8.35 21.37 -6.35
CA VAL A 25 7.73 21.24 -7.67
C VAL A 25 7.85 19.80 -8.18
N LEU A 26 9.01 19.16 -7.99
CA LEU A 26 9.20 17.76 -8.37
C LEU A 26 8.32 16.81 -7.54
N ALA A 27 8.25 17.02 -6.23
CA ALA A 27 7.40 16.23 -5.35
C ALA A 27 5.91 16.37 -5.69
N LEU A 28 5.46 17.59 -6.02
CA LEU A 28 4.09 17.85 -6.47
C LEU A 28 3.80 17.16 -7.81
N GLY A 29 4.74 17.24 -8.75
CA GLY A 29 4.65 16.55 -10.04
C GLY A 29 4.55 15.03 -9.87
N LEU A 30 5.41 14.45 -9.03
CA LEU A 30 5.38 13.02 -8.72
C LEU A 30 4.07 12.61 -8.04
N ALA A 31 3.59 13.39 -7.08
CA ALA A 31 2.32 13.12 -6.40
C ALA A 31 1.12 13.17 -7.37
N MET A 32 1.12 14.10 -8.34
CA MET A 32 0.10 14.15 -9.39
C MET A 32 0.16 12.94 -10.32
N VAL A 33 1.35 12.52 -10.74
CA VAL A 33 1.52 11.32 -11.59
C VAL A 33 1.09 10.05 -10.86
N LEU A 34 1.51 9.88 -9.60
CA LEU A 34 1.09 8.76 -8.76
C LEU A 34 -0.41 8.79 -8.51
N GLY A 35 -0.97 9.95 -8.21
CA GLY A 35 -2.42 10.14 -8.04
C GLY A 35 -3.20 9.74 -9.29
N ALA A 36 -2.75 10.14 -10.48
CA ALA A 36 -3.38 9.79 -11.75
C ALA A 36 -3.29 8.30 -12.07
N LEU A 37 -2.14 7.66 -11.83
CA LEU A 37 -1.95 6.22 -12.03
C LEU A 37 -2.81 5.39 -11.06
N LEU A 38 -2.86 5.80 -9.79
CA LEU A 38 -3.60 5.10 -8.74
C LEU A 38 -5.12 5.33 -8.85
N TRP A 39 -5.56 6.43 -9.48
CA TRP A 39 -6.98 6.73 -9.64
C TRP A 39 -7.72 5.63 -10.41
N GLY A 40 -7.12 5.08 -11.47
CA GLY A 40 -7.70 3.98 -12.24
C GLY A 40 -7.78 2.67 -11.48
N ALA A 41 -6.78 2.38 -10.63
CA ALA A 41 -6.75 1.19 -9.79
C ALA A 41 -7.75 1.26 -8.63
N LEU A 42 -7.88 2.42 -7.99
CA LEU A 42 -8.79 2.65 -6.87
C LEU A 42 -10.26 2.74 -7.29
N ASN A 43 -10.53 3.10 -8.55
CA ASN A 43 -11.88 3.34 -9.06
C ASN A 43 -12.43 2.16 -9.88
N GLN A 44 -11.90 0.95 -9.70
CA GLN A 44 -12.50 -0.24 -10.30
C GLN A 44 -13.83 -0.55 -9.59
N PRO A 45 -14.98 -0.47 -10.28
CA PRO A 45 -16.26 -0.74 -9.66
C PRO A 45 -16.32 -2.21 -9.20
N ALA A 46 -16.64 -2.43 -7.92
CA ALA A 46 -16.99 -3.74 -7.42
C ALA A 46 -18.26 -4.21 -8.13
N ARG A 47 -18.12 -5.13 -9.06
CA ARG A 47 -19.23 -5.70 -9.81
C ARG A 47 -19.82 -6.90 -9.07
N ALA A 48 -21.15 -7.00 -9.06
CA ALA A 48 -21.86 -8.07 -8.34
C ALA A 48 -21.52 -9.47 -8.90
N GLU A 49 -21.18 -9.57 -10.18
CA GLU A 49 -20.75 -10.83 -10.80
C GLU A 49 -19.39 -11.36 -10.32
N MET A 50 -18.63 -10.58 -9.54
CA MET A 50 -17.34 -10.99 -8.98
C MET A 50 -17.47 -11.76 -7.67
N VAL A 51 -18.70 -11.91 -7.14
CA VAL A 51 -18.97 -12.69 -5.93
C VAL A 51 -20.04 -13.74 -6.23
N ALA A 52 -19.76 -14.98 -5.85
CA ALA A 52 -20.71 -16.07 -5.94
C ALA A 52 -20.83 -16.75 -4.56
N GLU A 53 -22.06 -17.06 -4.16
CA GLU A 53 -22.35 -17.77 -2.92
C GLU A 53 -23.03 -19.09 -3.24
N THR A 54 -22.55 -20.18 -2.63
CA THR A 54 -23.16 -21.50 -2.74
C THR A 54 -23.09 -22.23 -1.40
N GLY A 55 -24.25 -22.35 -0.73
CA GLY A 55 -24.34 -22.99 0.57
C GLY A 55 -23.54 -22.25 1.64
N HIS A 56 -22.39 -22.82 2.03
CA HIS A 56 -21.48 -22.24 3.03
C HIS A 56 -20.20 -21.65 2.41
N LEU A 57 -20.08 -21.68 1.09
CA LEU A 57 -18.92 -21.16 0.36
C LEU A 57 -19.27 -19.81 -0.26
N VAL A 58 -18.43 -18.82 -0.01
CA VAL A 58 -18.44 -17.53 -0.70
C VAL A 58 -17.17 -17.42 -1.52
N ALA A 59 -17.31 -17.31 -2.83
CA ALA A 59 -16.21 -17.13 -3.77
C ALA A 59 -16.17 -15.68 -4.26
N LEU A 60 -14.99 -15.09 -4.32
CA LEU A 60 -14.75 -13.77 -4.86
C LEU A 60 -13.63 -13.86 -5.90
N THR A 61 -13.88 -13.41 -7.11
CA THR A 61 -12.86 -13.23 -8.14
C THR A 61 -12.35 -11.80 -8.09
N ALA A 62 -11.04 -11.63 -8.07
CA ALA A 62 -10.42 -10.33 -8.17
C ALA A 62 -9.34 -10.36 -9.26
N ARG A 63 -9.30 -9.30 -10.05
CA ARG A 63 -8.26 -9.10 -11.05
C ARG A 63 -7.26 -8.07 -10.54
N GLY A 64 -6.04 -8.51 -10.29
CA GLY A 64 -4.88 -7.64 -10.16
C GLY A 64 -4.29 -7.29 -11.53
N ASP A 65 -3.29 -6.41 -11.54
CA ASP A 65 -2.70 -5.90 -12.78
C ASP A 65 -2.11 -7.00 -13.69
N ASN A 66 -1.59 -8.09 -13.10
CA ASN A 66 -0.98 -9.21 -13.84
C ASN A 66 -1.49 -10.59 -13.41
N GLU A 67 -2.38 -10.67 -12.43
CA GLU A 67 -2.83 -11.93 -11.86
C GLU A 67 -4.33 -11.88 -11.58
N GLU A 68 -5.01 -12.98 -11.90
CA GLU A 68 -6.40 -13.18 -11.48
C GLU A 68 -6.39 -14.13 -10.28
N VAL A 69 -7.09 -13.73 -9.22
CA VAL A 69 -7.16 -14.50 -7.98
C VAL A 69 -8.60 -14.85 -7.66
N LEU A 70 -8.77 -16.03 -7.08
CA LEU A 70 -10.03 -16.51 -6.55
C LEU A 70 -9.87 -16.64 -5.04
N LEU A 71 -10.56 -15.80 -4.29
CA LEU A 71 -10.70 -15.93 -2.86
C LEU A 71 -11.91 -16.81 -2.56
N MET A 72 -11.78 -17.76 -1.66
CA MET A 72 -12.88 -18.61 -1.21
C MET A 72 -12.95 -18.57 0.31
N LEU A 73 -14.10 -18.19 0.84
CA LEU A 73 -14.44 -18.23 2.24
C LEU A 73 -15.34 -19.43 2.48
N ASP A 74 -14.87 -20.37 3.29
CA ASP A 74 -15.67 -21.47 3.81
C ASP A 74 -16.15 -21.12 5.22
N ASN A 75 -17.44 -20.83 5.34
CA ASN A 75 -18.05 -20.44 6.60
C ASN A 75 -18.22 -21.63 7.56
N ARG A 76 -18.25 -22.87 7.04
CA ARG A 76 -18.36 -24.07 7.89
C ARG A 76 -17.00 -24.46 8.46
N ALA A 77 -15.95 -24.32 7.67
CA ALA A 77 -14.58 -24.60 8.09
C ALA A 77 -13.89 -23.39 8.74
N GLU A 78 -14.54 -22.23 8.79
CA GLU A 78 -13.99 -20.95 9.26
C GLU A 78 -12.64 -20.62 8.61
N GLN A 79 -12.54 -20.82 7.29
CA GLN A 79 -11.27 -20.73 6.57
C GLN A 79 -11.39 -19.84 5.33
N ILE A 80 -10.34 -19.06 5.06
CA ILE A 80 -10.14 -18.34 3.80
C ILE A 80 -9.05 -19.05 3.00
N MET A 81 -9.35 -19.33 1.74
CA MET A 81 -8.42 -19.87 0.76
C MET A 81 -8.21 -18.86 -0.36
N LEU A 82 -6.96 -18.64 -0.74
CA LEU A 82 -6.57 -17.79 -1.86
C LEU A 82 -5.99 -18.66 -2.95
N TYR A 83 -6.60 -18.61 -4.12
CA TYR A 83 -6.14 -19.30 -5.31
C TYR A 83 -5.66 -18.30 -6.37
N LYS A 84 -4.61 -18.67 -7.07
CA LYS A 84 -4.19 -18.03 -8.31
C LYS A 84 -4.85 -18.74 -9.49
N VAL A 85 -5.43 -17.96 -10.39
CA VAL A 85 -5.94 -18.44 -11.66
C VAL A 85 -4.82 -18.34 -12.69
N THR A 86 -4.37 -19.48 -13.20
CA THR A 86 -3.34 -19.54 -14.24
C THR A 86 -3.97 -19.46 -15.64
N GLN A 87 -3.14 -19.24 -16.68
CA GLN A 87 -3.60 -19.08 -18.07
C GLN A 87 -4.46 -20.24 -18.59
N ASN A 88 -4.29 -21.45 -18.03
CA ASN A 88 -5.05 -22.63 -18.41
C ASN A 88 -6.29 -22.86 -17.54
N SER A 89 -6.75 -21.84 -16.82
CA SER A 89 -7.85 -21.93 -15.83
C SER A 89 -7.58 -22.93 -14.70
N THR A 90 -6.32 -23.30 -14.47
CA THR A 90 -5.93 -24.11 -13.32
C THR A 90 -5.87 -23.21 -12.09
N LEU A 91 -6.51 -23.65 -11.01
CA LEU A 91 -6.45 -23.02 -9.70
C LEU A 91 -5.26 -23.56 -8.91
N GLU A 92 -4.34 -22.67 -8.55
CA GLU A 92 -3.22 -22.98 -7.68
C GLU A 92 -3.49 -22.37 -6.30
N LEU A 93 -3.56 -23.20 -5.25
CA LEU A 93 -3.74 -22.71 -3.88
C LEU A 93 -2.48 -21.97 -3.44
N LEU A 94 -2.58 -20.66 -3.27
CA LEU A 94 -1.49 -19.83 -2.77
C LEU A 94 -1.43 -19.87 -1.25
N GLN A 95 -2.59 -19.77 -0.59
CA GLN A 95 -2.64 -19.63 0.85
C GLN A 95 -3.96 -20.15 1.42
N SER A 96 -3.89 -20.71 2.62
CA SER A 96 -5.04 -21.04 3.43
C SER A 96 -4.87 -20.44 4.82
N LEU A 97 -5.89 -19.73 5.31
CA LEU A 97 -5.87 -18.98 6.57
C LEU A 97 -7.08 -19.37 7.41
N ASP A 98 -6.84 -19.70 8.67
CA ASP A 98 -7.89 -19.84 9.66
C ASP A 98 -8.42 -18.45 10.08
N LEU A 99 -9.73 -18.25 10.02
CA LEU A 99 -10.36 -16.96 10.34
C LEU A 99 -10.17 -16.60 11.81
N THR A 100 -10.25 -17.58 12.70
CA THR A 100 -10.13 -17.36 14.14
C THR A 100 -8.73 -16.86 14.47
N GLU A 101 -7.69 -17.49 13.92
CA GLU A 101 -6.31 -17.03 14.08
C GLU A 101 -6.09 -15.64 13.45
N LEU A 102 -6.63 -15.40 12.26
CA LEU A 102 -6.52 -14.11 11.56
C LEU A 102 -7.13 -12.98 12.40
N PHE A 103 -8.32 -13.18 12.97
CA PHE A 103 -8.95 -12.17 13.81
C PHE A 103 -8.25 -11.99 15.18
N GLN A 104 -7.74 -13.07 15.78
CA GLN A 104 -6.96 -12.98 17.02
C GLN A 104 -5.67 -12.17 16.80
N SER A 105 -4.93 -12.47 15.74
CA SER A 105 -3.70 -11.75 15.39
C SER A 105 -3.97 -10.29 15.02
N ALA A 106 -5.04 -10.00 14.27
CA ALA A 106 -5.46 -8.63 13.97
C ALA A 106 -5.83 -7.84 15.23
N ARG A 107 -6.54 -8.46 16.18
CA ARG A 107 -6.88 -7.85 17.47
C ARG A 107 -5.64 -7.56 18.31
N ALA A 108 -4.71 -8.51 18.41
CA ALA A 108 -3.46 -8.35 19.14
C ALA A 108 -2.61 -7.20 18.58
N ARG A 109 -2.53 -7.08 17.24
CA ARG A 109 -1.80 -5.98 16.58
C ARG A 109 -2.41 -4.61 16.88
N ARG A 110 -3.73 -4.50 16.97
CA ARG A 110 -4.41 -3.24 17.32
C ARG A 110 -4.14 -2.80 18.76
N LEU A 111 -3.89 -3.73 19.67
CA LEU A 111 -3.61 -3.45 21.08
C LEU A 111 -2.12 -3.13 21.35
N GLY A 112 -1.23 -3.43 20.40
CA GLY A 112 0.22 -3.20 20.53
C GLY A 112 0.76 -1.97 19.80
N SER A 113 -0.11 -1.09 19.28
CA SER A 113 0.28 0.09 18.50
C SER A 113 0.07 1.42 19.22
N GLU A 114 0.26 1.46 20.55
CA GLU A 114 0.33 2.68 21.36
C GLU A 114 1.78 3.00 21.78
#